data_AF-A0AA95RSI4-F1
#
_entry.id   AF-A0AA95RSI4-F1
#
_cell.length_a   1.000
_cell.length_b   1.000
_cell.length_c   1.000
_cell.angle_alpha   90.00
_cell.angle_beta   90.00
_cell.angle_gamma   90.00
#
_symmetry.space_group_name_H-M   'P 1'
#
loop_
_entity.id
_entity.type
_entity.pdbx_description
1 polymer ?
#
loop_
_entity_poly.entity_id
_entity_poly.type
_entity_poly.pdbx_seq_one_letter_code
_entity_poly.pdbx_strand_id
1 'polypeptide(L)'
;MECIVHFEVVHEDGPKKLRGLLFLDKGASPGEAELVEMFKDMKFNVRLEDREKLIFKPVNPGDFVEIRITGYDNGQEKSKDDHNLKSIVGNLLPQKPTGL
;
A
#
# COMPACT_ATOMS: atom_id res chain seq x y z
N MET A 1 -6.43 -16.16 5.69
CA MET A 1 -7.11 -14.86 5.66
C MET A 1 -6.77 -14.23 4.33
N GLU A 2 -7.77 -13.71 3.64
CA GLU A 2 -7.56 -13.04 2.35
C GLU A 2 -7.05 -11.61 2.60
N CYS A 3 -5.88 -11.29 2.06
CA CYS A 3 -5.27 -9.98 2.12
C CYS A 3 -5.21 -9.42 0.69
N ILE A 4 -5.87 -8.30 0.46
CA ILE A 4 -5.87 -7.61 -0.82
C ILE A 4 -4.75 -6.58 -0.80
N VAL A 5 -3.74 -6.77 -1.63
CA VAL A 5 -2.64 -5.83 -1.82
C VAL A 5 -3.01 -4.84 -2.89
N HIS A 6 -3.02 -3.54 -2.57
CA HIS A 6 -3.23 -2.47 -3.52
C HIS A 6 -1.88 -1.98 -4.03
N PHE A 7 -1.63 -2.07 -5.33
CA PHE A 7 -0.37 -1.63 -5.92
C PHE A 7 -0.57 -0.92 -7.26
N GLU A 8 0.42 -0.13 -7.63
CA GLU A 8 0.45 0.60 -8.89
C GLU A 8 1.66 0.14 -9.70
N VAL A 9 1.42 -0.28 -10.93
CA VAL A 9 2.44 -0.68 -11.90
C VAL A 9 2.67 0.50 -12.84
N VAL A 10 3.86 1.07 -12.79
CA VAL A 10 4.25 2.19 -13.65
C VAL A 10 4.70 1.61 -14.99
N HIS A 11 3.96 1.85 -16.06
CA HIS A 11 4.37 1.54 -17.43
C HIS A 11 4.83 2.82 -18.15
N GLU A 12 5.44 2.69 -19.34
CA GLU A 12 5.76 3.85 -20.19
C GLU A 12 4.49 4.61 -20.63
N ASP A 13 3.37 3.89 -20.82
CA ASP A 13 2.07 4.46 -21.18
C ASP A 13 1.36 5.14 -20.00
N GLY A 14 1.75 4.80 -18.76
CA GLY A 14 1.20 5.40 -17.54
C GLY A 14 1.06 4.42 -16.37
N PRO A 15 0.74 4.93 -15.17
CA PRO A 15 0.53 4.11 -13.99
C PRO A 15 -0.81 3.35 -14.05
N LYS A 16 -0.75 2.03 -13.83
CA LYS A 16 -1.91 1.13 -13.75
C LYS A 16 -2.10 0.63 -12.33
N LYS A 17 -3.28 0.91 -11.76
CA LYS A 17 -3.66 0.43 -10.43
C LYS A 17 -4.19 -0.98 -10.52
N LEU A 18 -3.59 -1.89 -9.76
CA LEU A 18 -3.93 -3.29 -9.70
C LEU A 18 -4.13 -3.72 -8.24
N ARG A 19 -4.81 -4.87 -8.09
CA ARG A 19 -5.06 -5.49 -6.81
C ARG A 19 -4.59 -6.93 -6.88
N GLY A 20 -3.75 -7.31 -5.93
CA GLY A 20 -3.28 -8.67 -5.74
C GLY A 20 -4.02 -9.30 -4.58
N LEU A 21 -4.32 -10.58 -4.68
CA LEU A 21 -4.91 -11.35 -3.59
C LEU A 21 -3.82 -12.27 -3.04
N LEU A 22 -3.55 -12.17 -1.74
CA LEU A 22 -2.64 -13.04 -1.01
C LEU A 22 -3.40 -13.76 0.09
N PHE A 23 -3.09 -15.05 0.27
CA PHE A 23 -3.61 -15.85 1.36
C PHE A 23 -2.56 -15.92 2.46
N LEU A 24 -2.79 -15.21 3.55
CA LEU A 24 -1.88 -15.17 4.69
C LEU A 24 -2.50 -15.81 5.93
N ASP A 25 -1.66 -16.19 6.88
CA ASP A 25 -2.10 -16.58 8.21
C ASP A 25 -2.79 -15.43 8.96
N LYS A 26 -3.62 -15.77 9.95
CA LYS A 26 -4.41 -14.79 10.71
C LYS A 26 -3.50 -13.74 11.37
N GLY A 27 -3.68 -12.47 10.99
CA GLY A 27 -2.94 -11.34 11.56
C GLY A 27 -1.54 -11.13 10.97
N ALA A 28 -1.17 -11.86 9.92
CA ALA A 28 0.10 -11.66 9.23
C ALA A 28 -0.02 -10.61 8.11
N SER A 29 1.01 -9.79 7.97
CA SER A 29 1.22 -8.92 6.81
C SER A 29 2.06 -9.66 5.77
N PRO A 30 1.82 -9.45 4.46
CA PRO A 30 2.59 -10.13 3.44
C PRO A 30 4.05 -9.68 3.52
N GLY A 31 4.95 -10.66 3.62
CA GLY A 31 6.39 -10.41 3.58
C GLY A 31 6.86 -10.11 2.15
N GLU A 32 8.12 -9.68 2.02
CA GLU A 32 8.76 -9.48 0.72
C GLU A 32 8.65 -10.72 -0.18
N ALA A 33 8.95 -11.90 0.37
CA ALA A 33 8.90 -13.16 -0.39
C ALA A 33 7.49 -13.46 -0.92
N GLU A 34 6.46 -13.29 -0.10
CA GLU A 34 5.05 -13.50 -0.47
C GLU A 34 4.62 -12.55 -1.59
N LEU A 35 5.04 -11.27 -1.49
CA LEU A 35 4.75 -10.27 -2.50
C LEU A 35 5.42 -10.61 -3.83
N VAL A 36 6.71 -10.97 -3.78
CA VAL A 36 7.47 -11.39 -4.98
C VAL A 36 6.85 -12.62 -5.61
N GLU A 37 6.41 -13.60 -4.81
CA GLU A 37 5.74 -14.81 -5.31
C GLU A 37 4.39 -14.49 -5.95
N MET A 38 3.56 -13.65 -5.31
CA MET A 38 2.31 -13.16 -5.89
C MET A 38 2.53 -12.45 -7.22
N PHE A 39 3.49 -11.53 -7.29
CA PHE A 39 3.81 -10.84 -8.54
C PHE A 39 4.27 -11.84 -9.61
N LYS A 40 5.09 -12.83 -9.24
CA LYS A 40 5.57 -13.87 -10.16
C LYS A 40 4.43 -14.72 -10.72
N ASP A 41 3.44 -15.08 -9.89
CA ASP A 41 2.24 -15.81 -10.33
C ASP A 41 1.43 -15.01 -11.35
N MET A 42 1.30 -13.70 -11.10
CA MET A 42 0.72 -12.71 -12.02
C MET A 42 1.61 -12.40 -13.25
N LYS A 43 2.70 -13.14 -13.47
CA LYS A 43 3.70 -12.95 -14.54
C LYS A 43 4.54 -11.66 -14.43
N PHE A 44 4.50 -10.98 -13.30
CA PHE A 44 5.39 -9.87 -12.99
C PHE A 44 6.64 -10.39 -12.27
N ASN A 45 7.75 -10.53 -13.01
CA ASN A 45 9.01 -10.95 -12.40
C ASN A 45 9.73 -9.75 -11.79
N VAL A 46 9.58 -9.57 -10.48
CA VAL A 46 10.11 -8.40 -9.75
C VAL A 46 11.20 -8.76 -8.73
N ARG A 47 12.01 -7.76 -8.40
CA ARG A 47 12.91 -7.74 -7.25
C ARG A 47 12.57 -6.55 -6.36
N LEU A 48 12.72 -6.70 -5.06
CA LEU A 48 12.66 -5.56 -4.16
C LEU A 48 13.88 -4.66 -4.40
N GLU A 49 13.64 -3.39 -4.70
CA GLU A 49 14.69 -2.37 -4.86
C GLU A 49 14.76 -1.51 -3.60
N ASP A 50 13.62 -1.16 -3.00
CA ASP A 50 13.54 -0.32 -1.81
C ASP A 50 12.53 -0.89 -0.81
N ARG A 51 13.03 -1.39 0.31
CA ARG A 51 12.20 -2.01 1.36
C ARG A 51 11.41 -1.00 2.17
N GLU A 52 11.96 0.20 2.38
CA GLU A 52 11.30 1.25 3.16
C GLU A 52 10.09 1.79 2.41
N LYS A 53 10.22 1.92 1.09
CA LYS A 53 9.14 2.41 0.21
C LYS A 53 8.33 1.30 -0.45
N LEU A 54 8.68 0.04 -0.21
CA LEU A 54 8.07 -1.14 -0.86
C LEU A 54 8.01 -0.98 -2.39
N ILE A 55 9.14 -0.57 -2.98
CA ILE A 55 9.30 -0.40 -4.43
C ILE A 55 9.93 -1.66 -5.00
N PHE A 56 9.24 -2.24 -5.96
CA PHE A 56 9.66 -3.44 -6.68
C PHE A 56 9.98 -3.06 -8.11
N LYS A 57 11.13 -3.50 -8.62
CA LYS A 57 11.50 -3.29 -10.03
C LYS A 57 11.45 -4.60 -10.80
N PRO A 58 11.16 -4.54 -12.11
CA PRO A 58 11.27 -5.73 -12.95
C PRO A 58 12.71 -6.25 -12.93
N VAL A 59 12.88 -7.56 -12.87
CA VAL A 59 14.19 -8.20 -13.03
C VAL A 59 14.63 -8.15 -14.50
N ASN A 60 13.67 -8.20 -15.42
CA ASN A 60 13.91 -8.16 -16.86
C ASN A 60 13.31 -6.88 -17.46
N PRO A 61 14.04 -6.15 -18.32
CA PRO A 61 13.46 -5.05 -19.07
C PRO A 61 12.40 -5.61 -20.02
N GLY A 62 11.15 -5.15 -19.94
CA GLY A 62 10.10 -5.68 -20.80
C GLY A 62 8.77 -4.95 -20.71
N ASP A 63 8.07 -5.07 -19.58
CA ASP A 63 6.66 -4.69 -19.55
C ASP A 63 6.35 -3.46 -18.68
N PHE A 64 7.12 -3.17 -17.63
CA PHE A 64 6.85 -2.06 -16.70
C PHE A 64 8.16 -1.49 -16.15
N VAL A 65 8.10 -0.30 -15.56
CA VAL A 65 9.24 0.43 -14.98
C VAL A 65 9.43 0.05 -13.51
N GLU A 66 8.35 0.09 -12.72
CA GLU A 66 8.36 -0.24 -11.30
C GLU A 66 6.94 -0.56 -10.79
N ILE A 67 6.86 -1.26 -9.66
CA ILE A 67 5.63 -1.52 -8.92
C ILE A 67 5.78 -0.89 -7.54
N ARG A 68 4.77 -0.13 -7.14
CA ARG A 68 4.69 0.50 -5.81
C ARG A 68 3.48 -0.01 -5.06
N ILE A 69 3.68 -0.44 -3.83
CA ILE A 69 2.56 -0.80 -2.96
C ILE A 69 1.96 0.48 -2.38
N THR A 70 0.64 0.61 -2.50
CA THR A 70 -0.15 1.76 -2.04
C THR A 70 -0.96 1.45 -0.79
N GLY A 71 -1.16 0.17 -0.46
CA GLY A 71 -1.81 -0.26 0.78
C GLY A 71 -2.13 -1.75 0.82
N TYR A 72 -2.64 -2.17 1.97
CA TYR A 72 -3.08 -3.54 2.25
C TYR A 72 -4.48 -3.51 2.85
N ASP A 73 -5.32 -4.46 2.47
CA ASP A 73 -6.67 -4.63 3.01
C ASP A 73 -6.83 -6.08 3.46
N ASN A 74 -6.74 -6.32 4.77
CA ASN A 74 -6.70 -7.66 5.35
C ASN A 74 -8.10 -8.17 5.75
N GLY A 75 -9.18 -7.57 5.23
CA GLY A 75 -10.56 -7.92 5.58
C GLY A 75 -10.94 -7.69 7.05
N GLN A 76 -10.00 -7.28 7.89
CA GLN A 76 -10.28 -6.68 9.18
C GLN A 76 -10.68 -5.25 8.89
N GLU A 77 -11.94 -4.93 9.20
CA GLU A 77 -12.50 -3.58 9.22
C GLU A 77 -11.41 -2.58 9.53
N LYS A 78 -11.23 -1.58 8.66
CA LYS A 78 -10.31 -0.46 8.89
C LYS A 78 -10.63 0.18 10.23
N SER A 79 -10.05 -0.32 11.30
CA SER A 79 -9.68 0.50 12.43
C SER A 79 -8.74 1.52 11.83
N LYS A 80 -9.32 2.68 11.52
CA LYS A 80 -8.65 3.94 11.26
C LYS A 80 -7.81 4.28 12.49
N ASP A 81 -6.74 3.55 12.72
CA ASP A 81 -5.69 3.92 13.65
C ASP A 81 -4.54 4.55 12.85
N ASP A 82 -4.88 5.60 12.10
CA ASP A 82 -3.95 6.67 11.71
C ASP A 82 -4.75 7.90 11.25
N HIS A 83 -5.62 8.39 12.14
CA HIS A 83 -6.06 9.81 12.14
C HIS A 83 -6.91 10.22 13.35
N ASN A 84 -7.07 9.40 14.40
CA ASN A 84 -7.70 9.83 15.65
C ASN A 84 -6.73 10.60 16.56
N LEU A 85 -5.94 11.54 16.04
CA LEU A 85 -5.14 12.40 16.92
C LEU A 85 -4.91 13.85 16.46
N LYS A 86 -5.40 14.28 15.28
CA LYS A 86 -5.32 15.71 14.90
C LYS A 86 -6.61 16.38 14.47
N SER A 87 -7.69 15.65 14.17
CA SER A 87 -8.92 16.29 13.65
C SER A 87 -10.02 16.55 14.68
N ILE A 88 -9.92 16.03 15.92
CA ILE A 88 -10.92 16.30 16.98
C ILE A 88 -10.53 17.51 17.85
N VAL A 89 -9.28 17.98 17.80
CA VAL A 89 -8.82 19.12 18.63
C VAL A 89 -9.03 20.48 17.95
N GLY A 90 -9.32 20.53 16.64
CA GLY A 90 -9.44 21.78 15.88
C GLY A 90 -10.85 22.38 15.76
N ASN A 91 -11.91 21.61 15.98
CA ASN A 91 -13.30 22.06 15.73
C ASN A 91 -14.14 22.28 16.99
N LEU A 92 -13.55 22.16 18.19
CA LEU A 92 -14.23 22.40 19.48
C LEU A 92 -13.68 23.60 20.27
N LEU A 93 -12.82 24.42 19.65
CA LEU A 93 -12.32 25.66 20.24
C LEU A 93 -12.49 26.85 19.28
N PRO A 94 -13.64 27.56 19.29
CA PRO A 94 -13.62 28.96 18.89
C PRO A 94 -12.69 29.70 19.86
N GLN A 95 -11.62 30.23 19.28
CA GLN A 95 -10.68 31.12 19.93
C GLN A 95 -11.47 32.35 20.44
N LYS A 96 -11.63 32.47 21.76
CA LYS A 96 -11.80 33.78 22.41
C LYS A 96 -10.38 34.31 22.63
N PRO A 97 -10.05 35.53 22.20
CA PRO A 97 -10.13 36.67 23.14
C PRO A 97 -10.63 37.97 22.47
N THR A 98 -11.53 38.72 23.10
CA THR A 98 -11.26 39.89 23.98
C THR A 98 -11.27 41.22 23.22
N GLY A 99 -12.32 42.02 23.48
CA GLY A 99 -12.29 43.46 23.75
C GLY A 99 -11.68 44.43 22.74
N LEU A 100 -12.54 45.31 22.21
CA LEU A 100 -12.47 46.77 22.37
C LEU A 100 -13.80 47.40 21.95
#